data_AF-A0A0L8VNA5-F1
#
_entry.id   AF-A0A0L8VNA5-F1
#
_cell.length_a   1.000
_cell.length_b   1.000
_cell.length_c   1.000
_cell.angle_alpha   90.00
_cell.angle_beta   90.00
_cell.angle_gamma   90.00
#
_symmetry.space_group_name_H-M   'P 1'
#
loop_
_entity.id
_entity.type
_entity.pdbx_description
1 polymer ?
#
loop_
_entity_poly.entity_id
_entity_poly.type
_entity_poly.pdbx_seq_one_letter_code
_entity_poly.pdbx_strand_id
1 'polypeptide(L)'
;MKENDMNNGVDKWVNEEDGRNDHHNNNNNLMKKAMMNNEQIDRTQDIDNAKEMLRKISSESSSRRSSLLNKDSSLVNGNANSGGGTSINGTRGSSKSSNTHFQYASTAYGVRMLSKDISNTKVELDVENLMIVTKLNDVSLYFLTRELVEWVLVHFPRVTVYVDSELKNSKKFAAGELCEDSKCRESRIKYWTKDFIREHDVFFDLVVTLGGDGTVLFVSSIFQRHVPPVMSFSLGSLGFLTNFKFEHFREDLPRIMNHKIKTNLRLRLECTIYRRHRPEVDPNTGKKICVVEKLSTHHILNEVTIDRGPSPFLSMLELYGDGSLMTVAQADGLIAATPTGSTAYSLSAGGSLVCPTVNAIALTPICPHALSFRPIILPESINLKVKVSMKSRAPAWAAFDGKDRIELQKGDFITICASPYAFPTVEASPDEFINSISRQLNWNVREQQKSFTHILSQKNQEKYAHEANKVRNQAEPLEVIRDKYSLEADAIKENNNGSDDESDDESENCEACKLKPSSVPKPSQARFSV
;
A
#
# COMPACT_ATOMS: atom_id res chain seq x y z
N MET A 1 20.50 -40.48 30.53
CA MET A 1 19.33 -40.51 31.43
C MET A 1 18.96 -39.08 31.75
N LYS A 2 17.66 -38.77 31.70
CA LYS A 2 17.01 -37.44 31.70
C LYS A 2 16.80 -36.80 30.32
N GLU A 3 15.83 -37.38 29.62
CA GLU A 3 14.90 -36.66 28.75
C GLU A 3 14.13 -35.61 29.58
N ASN A 4 13.93 -34.43 29.00
CA ASN A 4 12.95 -33.45 29.46
C ASN A 4 11.93 -33.26 28.33
N ASP A 5 10.76 -33.86 28.51
CA ASP A 5 9.58 -33.70 27.67
C ASP A 5 9.07 -32.25 27.71
N MET A 6 9.04 -31.58 26.55
CA MET A 6 8.26 -30.37 26.36
C MET A 6 6.92 -30.73 25.70
N ASN A 7 5.87 -30.57 26.49
CA ASN A 7 4.47 -30.71 26.13
C ASN A 7 4.07 -29.70 25.03
N ASN A 8 3.88 -30.17 23.79
CA ASN A 8 3.28 -29.40 22.71
C ASN A 8 1.76 -29.61 22.70
N GLY A 9 1.02 -28.54 22.99
CA GLY A 9 -0.44 -28.50 22.88
C GLY A 9 -0.89 -28.49 21.42
N VAL A 10 -1.49 -29.61 20.99
CA VAL A 10 -2.09 -29.86 19.68
C VAL A 10 -3.42 -29.10 19.55
N ASP A 11 -3.51 -28.14 18.64
CA ASP A 11 -4.79 -27.52 18.25
C ASP A 11 -5.47 -28.41 17.18
N LYS A 12 -6.48 -29.18 17.58
CA LYS A 12 -7.30 -30.04 16.70
C LYS A 12 -8.38 -29.20 16.04
N TRP A 13 -8.40 -29.16 14.71
CA TRP A 13 -9.59 -28.78 13.93
C TRP A 13 -10.14 -30.03 13.26
N VAL A 14 -11.32 -30.46 13.71
CA VAL A 14 -12.13 -31.53 13.09
C VAL A 14 -13.22 -30.84 12.29
N ASN A 15 -13.38 -31.19 11.02
CA ASN A 15 -14.61 -30.87 10.30
C ASN A 15 -15.66 -31.91 10.72
N GLU A 16 -16.65 -31.54 11.55
CA GLU A 16 -17.80 -32.40 11.85
C GLU A 16 -19.11 -31.62 12.00
N GLU A 17 -20.17 -32.21 11.46
CA GLU A 17 -21.56 -31.79 11.50
C GLU A 17 -22.18 -31.94 12.92
N ASP A 18 -23.25 -31.18 13.16
CA ASP A 18 -24.02 -30.98 14.40
C ASP A 18 -24.07 -32.10 15.47
N GLY A 19 -23.95 -31.70 16.75
CA GLY A 19 -24.45 -32.47 17.90
C GLY A 19 -23.76 -32.18 19.25
N ARG A 20 -24.51 -31.63 20.21
CA ARG A 20 -24.08 -31.15 21.56
C ARG A 20 -23.54 -32.25 22.49
N ASN A 21 -22.45 -31.98 23.23
CA ASN A 21 -22.44 -31.79 24.69
C ASN A 21 -21.01 -31.65 25.26
N ASP A 22 -20.87 -30.72 26.19
CA ASP A 22 -19.63 -30.31 26.86
C ASP A 22 -19.12 -31.29 27.94
N HIS A 23 -17.79 -31.36 28.15
CA HIS A 23 -17.11 -30.74 29.31
C HIS A 23 -15.64 -31.21 29.46
N HIS A 24 -14.80 -30.29 29.97
CA HIS A 24 -13.41 -30.42 30.46
C HIS A 24 -12.23 -30.21 29.47
N ASN A 25 -11.70 -28.98 29.40
CA ASN A 25 -10.28 -28.66 29.70
C ASN A 25 -10.05 -27.13 29.71
N ASN A 26 -9.93 -26.49 30.88
CA ASN A 26 -10.30 -25.08 31.04
C ASN A 26 -9.22 -24.08 31.49
N ASN A 27 -7.91 -24.33 31.38
CA ASN A 27 -6.92 -23.29 31.77
C ASN A 27 -5.87 -22.92 30.69
N ASN A 28 -5.39 -23.86 29.86
CA ASN A 28 -4.45 -23.53 28.77
C ASN A 28 -5.16 -23.10 27.46
N ASN A 29 -6.44 -23.44 27.33
CA ASN A 29 -7.28 -22.95 26.23
C ASN A 29 -7.69 -21.48 26.42
N LEU A 30 -7.67 -20.93 27.64
CA LEU A 30 -8.15 -19.56 27.87
C LEU A 30 -7.23 -18.50 27.24
N MET A 31 -5.90 -18.64 27.32
CA MET A 31 -4.98 -17.63 26.76
C MET A 31 -4.89 -17.69 25.22
N LYS A 32 -4.90 -18.89 24.62
CA LYS A 32 -4.87 -19.04 23.15
C LYS A 32 -6.22 -18.71 22.50
N LYS A 33 -7.33 -19.15 23.12
CA LYS A 33 -8.68 -18.74 22.72
C LYS A 33 -8.86 -17.25 22.96
N ALA A 34 -8.23 -16.64 23.96
CA ALA A 34 -8.21 -15.18 24.11
C ALA A 34 -7.44 -14.49 22.98
N MET A 35 -6.32 -15.01 22.46
CA MET A 35 -5.61 -14.38 21.34
C MET A 35 -6.34 -14.50 19.99
N MET A 36 -6.88 -15.69 19.66
CA MET A 36 -7.71 -15.86 18.45
C MET A 36 -9.06 -15.16 18.56
N ASN A 37 -9.71 -15.22 19.73
CA ASN A 37 -10.89 -14.39 19.98
C ASN A 37 -10.52 -12.92 19.92
N ASN A 38 -9.36 -12.48 20.43
CA ASN A 38 -8.96 -11.08 20.34
C ASN A 38 -8.77 -10.67 18.88
N GLU A 39 -8.09 -11.42 18.02
CA GLU A 39 -7.97 -11.08 16.59
C GLU A 39 -9.33 -11.07 15.86
N GLN A 40 -10.23 -11.98 16.22
CA GLN A 40 -11.56 -12.06 15.61
C GLN A 40 -12.53 -11.01 16.17
N ILE A 41 -12.40 -10.65 17.45
CA ILE A 41 -13.08 -9.55 18.13
C ILE A 41 -12.58 -8.22 17.56
N ASP A 42 -11.27 -8.06 17.36
CA ASP A 42 -10.64 -6.86 16.80
C ASP A 42 -11.10 -6.63 15.35
N ARG A 43 -11.11 -7.68 14.52
CA ARG A 43 -11.71 -7.61 13.17
C ARG A 43 -13.20 -7.26 13.18
N THR A 44 -13.97 -7.79 14.13
CA THR A 44 -15.41 -7.50 14.23
C THR A 44 -15.64 -6.06 14.72
N GLN A 45 -14.83 -5.60 15.67
CA GLN A 45 -14.84 -4.24 16.20
C GLN A 45 -14.43 -3.23 15.12
N ASP A 46 -13.42 -3.53 14.31
CA ASP A 46 -12.99 -2.71 13.17
C ASP A 46 -14.09 -2.59 12.12
N ILE A 47 -14.76 -3.70 11.80
CA ILE A 47 -15.91 -3.70 10.89
C ILE A 47 -17.04 -2.83 11.45
N ASP A 48 -17.31 -2.89 12.74
CA ASP A 48 -18.37 -2.10 13.36
C ASP A 48 -18.00 -0.62 13.51
N ASN A 49 -16.73 -0.31 13.81
CA ASN A 49 -16.17 1.04 13.78
C ASN A 49 -16.26 1.63 12.36
N ALA A 50 -15.93 0.84 11.33
CA ALA A 50 -16.06 1.23 9.94
C ALA A 50 -17.54 1.47 9.58
N LYS A 51 -18.46 0.58 9.98
CA LYS A 51 -19.92 0.80 9.80
C LYS A 51 -20.40 2.07 10.51
N GLU A 52 -19.86 2.39 11.68
CA GLU A 52 -20.20 3.61 12.41
C GLU A 52 -19.66 4.87 11.71
N MET A 53 -18.41 4.85 11.23
CA MET A 53 -17.87 5.91 10.38
C MET A 53 -18.70 6.10 9.11
N LEU A 54 -19.08 4.99 8.45
CA LEU A 54 -19.97 5.01 7.28
C LEU A 54 -21.33 5.63 7.61
N ARG A 55 -21.91 5.35 8.79
CA ARG A 55 -23.17 5.97 9.26
C ARG A 55 -23.00 7.46 9.54
N LYS A 56 -21.90 7.88 10.19
CA LYS A 56 -21.60 9.29 10.48
C LYS A 56 -21.44 10.08 9.17
N ILE A 57 -20.65 9.57 8.23
CA ILE A 57 -20.42 10.22 6.93
C ILE A 57 -21.69 10.18 6.05
N SER A 58 -22.47 9.10 6.08
CA SER A 58 -23.77 9.02 5.40
C SER A 58 -24.78 10.02 5.98
N SER A 59 -24.73 10.28 7.29
CA SER A 59 -25.58 11.29 7.93
C SER A 59 -25.16 12.73 7.57
N GLU A 60 -23.85 13.00 7.46
CA GLU A 60 -23.32 14.30 7.00
C GLU A 60 -23.55 14.58 5.51
N SER A 61 -23.48 13.53 4.68
CA SER A 61 -23.83 13.63 3.25
C SER A 61 -25.35 13.70 3.02
N SER A 62 -26.15 13.16 3.94
CA SER A 62 -27.62 13.34 3.94
C SER A 62 -28.03 14.76 4.32
N SER A 63 -27.34 15.42 5.27
CA SER A 63 -27.56 16.84 5.58
C SER A 63 -27.11 17.75 4.43
N ARG A 64 -26.02 17.43 3.71
CA ARG A 64 -25.67 18.10 2.44
C ARG A 64 -26.65 17.82 1.29
N ARG A 65 -27.31 16.65 1.25
CA ARG A 65 -28.38 16.34 0.27
C ARG A 65 -29.68 17.07 0.57
N SER A 66 -30.02 17.27 1.84
CA SER A 66 -31.23 17.99 2.26
C SER A 66 -31.20 19.49 1.90
N SER A 67 -30.00 20.11 1.84
CA SER A 67 -29.86 21.50 1.41
C SER A 67 -29.93 21.68 -0.12
N LEU A 68 -29.64 20.63 -0.89
CA LEU A 68 -29.78 20.62 -2.36
C LEU A 68 -31.19 20.24 -2.82
N LEU A 69 -31.89 19.35 -2.10
CA LEU A 69 -33.25 18.92 -2.45
C LEU A 69 -34.36 19.92 -2.05
N ASN A 70 -34.07 20.85 -1.14
CA ASN A 70 -35.03 21.90 -0.74
C ASN A 70 -35.15 23.07 -1.74
N LYS A 71 -34.36 23.11 -2.82
CA LYS A 71 -34.49 24.14 -3.87
C LYS A 71 -35.44 23.78 -5.02
N ASP A 72 -35.82 22.50 -5.16
CA ASP A 72 -36.65 22.05 -6.29
C ASP A 72 -38.11 21.70 -5.93
N SER A 73 -38.57 22.00 -4.70
CA SER A 73 -39.91 21.61 -4.22
C SER A 73 -40.97 22.72 -4.21
N SER A 74 -40.70 23.91 -4.77
CA SER A 74 -41.68 25.02 -4.79
C SER A 74 -42.46 25.17 -6.11
N LEU A 75 -42.40 24.21 -7.03
CA LEU A 75 -43.16 24.26 -8.29
C LEU A 75 -43.82 22.91 -8.55
N VAL A 76 -45.05 22.74 -8.03
CA VAL A 76 -46.22 22.04 -8.59
C VAL A 76 -47.21 21.92 -7.43
N ASN A 77 -48.06 22.92 -7.27
CA ASN A 77 -49.28 22.79 -6.46
C ASN A 77 -50.44 23.33 -7.31
N GLY A 78 -51.17 22.40 -7.91
CA GLY A 78 -52.30 22.69 -8.79
C GLY A 78 -53.31 21.55 -8.78
N ASN A 79 -54.33 21.71 -7.94
CA ASN A 79 -55.66 21.10 -7.98
C ASN A 79 -55.81 19.57 -7.94
N ALA A 80 -56.34 19.08 -6.80
CA ALA A 80 -57.38 18.06 -6.81
C ALA A 80 -58.34 18.29 -5.63
N ASN A 81 -59.61 18.55 -5.95
CA ASN A 81 -60.69 18.64 -4.97
C ASN A 81 -61.73 17.55 -5.27
N SER A 82 -62.12 16.83 -4.21
CA SER A 82 -63.39 16.10 -3.99
C SER A 82 -63.70 14.73 -4.64
N GLY A 83 -64.22 13.83 -3.78
CA GLY A 83 -64.94 12.58 -4.07
C GLY A 83 -64.06 11.32 -3.97
N GLY A 84 -64.23 10.34 -3.08
CA GLY A 84 -65.42 9.85 -2.39
C GLY A 84 -65.60 8.37 -2.75
N GLY A 85 -65.34 7.45 -1.81
CA GLY A 85 -65.96 6.12 -1.81
C GLY A 85 -65.11 4.90 -2.20
N THR A 86 -65.04 3.99 -1.22
CA THR A 86 -65.13 2.52 -1.33
C THR A 86 -63.86 1.70 -1.56
N SER A 87 -63.58 0.92 -0.52
CA SER A 87 -62.60 -0.17 -0.42
C SER A 87 -62.91 -1.31 -1.39
N ILE A 88 -61.92 -1.72 -2.19
CA ILE A 88 -61.88 -3.03 -2.83
C ILE A 88 -60.48 -3.61 -2.61
N ASN A 89 -60.44 -4.71 -1.85
CA ASN A 89 -59.31 -5.60 -1.71
C ASN A 89 -58.92 -6.16 -3.08
N GLY A 90 -57.87 -5.61 -3.67
CA GLY A 90 -57.16 -6.17 -4.81
C GLY A 90 -55.76 -6.54 -4.39
N THR A 91 -55.49 -7.84 -4.37
CA THR A 91 -54.18 -8.49 -4.25
C THR A 91 -53.16 -7.85 -5.19
N ARG A 92 -52.43 -6.84 -4.70
CA ARG A 92 -51.14 -6.46 -5.28
C ARG A 92 -50.08 -7.36 -4.66
N GLY A 93 -49.75 -8.42 -5.39
CA GLY A 93 -48.44 -9.07 -5.26
C GLY A 93 -47.38 -7.98 -5.37
N SER A 94 -46.85 -7.58 -4.21
CA SER A 94 -45.79 -6.60 -4.09
C SER A 94 -44.58 -7.14 -4.84
N SER A 95 -44.27 -6.55 -6.00
CA SER A 95 -42.98 -6.69 -6.69
C SER A 95 -41.86 -6.13 -5.80
N LYS A 96 -41.46 -6.91 -4.79
CA LYS A 96 -40.41 -6.56 -3.82
C LYS A 96 -39.01 -6.93 -4.31
N SER A 97 -38.83 -7.10 -5.63
CA SER A 97 -37.63 -7.71 -6.20
C SER A 97 -36.80 -6.80 -7.12
N SER A 98 -37.21 -5.56 -7.41
CA SER A 98 -36.49 -4.72 -8.40
C SER A 98 -35.57 -3.65 -7.81
N ASN A 99 -35.64 -3.38 -6.50
CA ASN A 99 -34.86 -2.28 -5.89
C ASN A 99 -33.60 -2.75 -5.13
N THR A 100 -33.41 -4.06 -4.95
CA THR A 100 -32.23 -4.60 -4.26
C THR A 100 -30.96 -4.33 -5.04
N HIS A 101 -30.97 -4.54 -6.37
CA HIS A 101 -29.83 -4.26 -7.24
C HIS A 101 -29.43 -2.78 -7.23
N PHE A 102 -30.42 -1.88 -7.23
CA PHE A 102 -30.18 -0.44 -7.13
C PHE A 102 -29.55 -0.05 -5.78
N GLN A 103 -30.01 -0.64 -4.67
CA GLN A 103 -29.43 -0.43 -3.34
C GLN A 103 -27.98 -0.95 -3.24
N TYR A 104 -27.69 -2.12 -3.81
CA TYR A 104 -26.32 -2.65 -3.87
C TYR A 104 -25.39 -1.76 -4.71
N ALA A 105 -25.83 -1.34 -5.90
CA ALA A 105 -25.04 -0.45 -6.75
C ALA A 105 -24.77 0.90 -6.07
N SER A 106 -25.79 1.48 -5.42
CA SER A 106 -25.65 2.73 -4.66
C SER A 106 -24.70 2.58 -3.47
N THR A 107 -24.76 1.45 -2.77
CA THR A 107 -23.84 1.14 -1.66
C THR A 107 -22.41 0.96 -2.14
N ALA A 108 -22.21 0.24 -3.26
CA ALA A 108 -20.89 0.05 -3.86
C ALA A 108 -20.27 1.39 -4.30
N TYR A 109 -21.08 2.28 -4.90
CA TYR A 109 -20.64 3.64 -5.20
C TYR A 109 -20.27 4.41 -3.93
N GLY A 110 -21.09 4.32 -2.88
CA GLY A 110 -20.79 4.91 -1.57
C GLY A 110 -19.46 4.45 -0.99
N VAL A 111 -19.22 3.13 -0.94
CA VAL A 111 -17.95 2.55 -0.48
C VAL A 111 -16.76 3.06 -1.31
N ARG A 112 -16.93 3.16 -2.63
CA ARG A 112 -15.88 3.70 -3.51
C ARG A 112 -15.57 5.17 -3.23
N MET A 113 -16.60 5.99 -3.02
CA MET A 113 -16.41 7.41 -2.67
C MET A 113 -15.75 7.55 -1.30
N LEU A 114 -16.14 6.73 -0.32
CA LEU A 114 -15.53 6.69 1.01
C LEU A 114 -14.06 6.27 0.96
N SER A 115 -13.73 5.24 0.17
CA SER A 115 -12.33 4.86 -0.07
C SER A 115 -11.52 6.02 -0.67
N LYS A 116 -12.09 6.74 -1.64
CA LYS A 116 -11.48 7.93 -2.23
C LYS A 116 -11.29 9.05 -1.19
N ASP A 117 -12.28 9.30 -0.35
CA ASP A 117 -12.21 10.36 0.67
C ASP A 117 -11.18 10.01 1.76
N ILE A 118 -11.13 8.76 2.22
CA ILE A 118 -10.10 8.26 3.15
C ILE A 118 -8.71 8.47 2.55
N SER A 119 -8.51 8.13 1.27
CA SER A 119 -7.22 8.30 0.60
C SER A 119 -6.78 9.77 0.46
N ASN A 120 -7.72 10.73 0.47
CA ASN A 120 -7.45 12.16 0.32
C ASN A 120 -7.50 12.94 1.63
N THR A 121 -7.86 12.28 2.73
CA THR A 121 -7.97 12.91 4.04
C THR A 121 -6.59 13.32 4.54
N LYS A 122 -6.48 14.57 5.00
CA LYS A 122 -5.27 15.06 5.66
C LYS A 122 -5.41 14.88 7.17
N VAL A 123 -4.40 14.27 7.78
CA VAL A 123 -4.35 13.94 9.20
C VAL A 123 -3.34 14.85 9.89
N GLU A 124 -3.70 15.34 11.07
CA GLU A 124 -2.78 16.05 11.96
C GLU A 124 -2.12 15.03 12.88
N LEU A 125 -0.79 15.06 12.95
CA LEU A 125 -0.02 14.16 13.81
C LEU A 125 0.38 14.91 15.07
N ASP A 126 -0.13 14.48 16.22
CA ASP A 126 0.40 14.92 17.52
C ASP A 126 1.49 13.92 17.93
N VAL A 127 2.75 14.31 17.74
CA VAL A 127 3.89 13.40 17.89
C VAL A 127 4.54 13.64 19.25
N GLU A 128 4.41 12.67 20.15
CA GLU A 128 5.12 12.64 21.43
C GLU A 128 6.26 11.61 21.41
N ASN A 129 6.02 10.42 20.84
CA ASN A 129 6.97 9.32 20.77
C ASN A 129 7.44 9.10 19.32
N LEU A 130 8.61 9.65 19.00
CA LEU A 130 9.24 9.54 17.68
C LEU A 130 10.22 8.36 17.67
N MET A 131 9.99 7.38 16.80
CA MET A 131 10.93 6.28 16.56
C MET A 131 11.83 6.58 15.37
N ILE A 132 13.14 6.41 15.53
CA ILE A 132 14.11 6.52 14.45
C ILE A 132 14.71 5.13 14.16
N VAL A 133 14.68 4.76 12.88
CA VAL A 133 15.20 3.49 12.38
C VAL A 133 16.28 3.75 11.34
N THR A 134 17.48 3.24 11.57
CA THR A 134 18.63 3.51 10.73
C THR A 134 19.41 2.22 10.47
N LYS A 135 20.19 2.18 9.38
CA LYS A 135 20.99 1.00 9.05
C LYS A 135 22.29 1.00 9.86
N LEU A 136 22.39 0.10 10.83
CA LEU A 136 23.47 0.07 11.83
C LEU A 136 24.86 -0.29 11.29
N ASN A 137 24.95 -0.81 10.06
CA ASN A 137 26.23 -1.25 9.47
C ASN A 137 27.01 -0.14 8.76
N ASP A 138 26.42 1.05 8.59
CA ASP A 138 27.06 2.16 7.89
C ASP A 138 27.46 3.26 8.87
N VAL A 139 28.76 3.58 8.90
CA VAL A 139 29.35 4.55 9.83
C VAL A 139 28.78 5.95 9.62
N SER A 140 28.51 6.33 8.38
CA SER A 140 27.97 7.65 8.02
C SER A 140 26.62 7.88 8.68
N LEU A 141 25.83 6.81 8.81
CA LEU A 141 24.48 6.87 9.37
C LEU A 141 24.47 7.15 10.85
N TYR A 142 25.50 6.75 11.60
CA TYR A 142 25.60 7.14 13.02
C TYR A 142 25.61 8.66 13.17
N PHE A 143 26.37 9.37 12.34
CA PHE A 143 26.48 10.82 12.40
C PHE A 143 25.24 11.54 11.87
N LEU A 144 24.63 11.05 10.79
CA LEU A 144 23.35 11.61 10.30
C LEU A 144 22.21 11.38 11.30
N THR A 145 22.18 10.22 11.95
CA THR A 145 21.24 9.95 13.05
C THR A 145 21.48 10.90 14.21
N ARG A 146 22.76 11.14 14.57
CA ARG A 146 23.15 12.07 15.61
C ARG A 146 22.65 13.49 15.31
N GLU A 147 22.89 13.97 14.08
CA GLU A 147 22.44 15.28 13.62
C GLU A 147 20.90 15.43 13.66
N LEU A 148 20.17 14.41 13.20
CA LEU A 148 18.71 14.40 13.25
C LEU A 148 18.20 14.44 14.69
N VAL A 149 18.73 13.58 15.57
CA VAL A 149 18.32 13.50 16.98
C VAL A 149 18.59 14.82 17.69
N GLU A 150 19.79 15.37 17.56
CA GLU A 150 20.16 16.66 18.15
C GLU A 150 19.18 17.76 17.71
N TRP A 151 18.91 17.82 16.41
CA TRP A 151 18.04 18.84 15.86
C TRP A 151 16.59 18.71 16.35
N VAL A 152 16.04 17.49 16.41
CA VAL A 152 14.70 17.22 16.94
C VAL A 152 14.62 17.61 18.41
N LEU A 153 15.63 17.26 19.22
CA LEU A 153 15.63 17.61 20.64
C LEU A 153 15.62 19.13 20.86
N VAL A 154 16.32 19.91 20.04
CA VAL A 154 16.35 21.38 20.15
C VAL A 154 15.03 22.01 19.71
N HIS A 155 14.43 21.55 18.61
CA HIS A 155 13.27 22.22 17.99
C HIS A 155 11.91 21.72 18.51
N PHE A 156 11.85 20.47 18.99
CA PHE A 156 10.62 19.84 19.48
C PHE A 156 10.80 19.39 20.94
N PRO A 157 10.55 20.28 21.93
CA PRO A 157 10.83 20.00 23.33
C PRO A 157 9.90 18.95 23.95
N ARG A 158 8.73 18.70 23.35
CA ARG A 158 7.75 17.69 23.82
C ARG A 158 8.04 16.28 23.30
N VAL A 159 8.86 16.15 22.27
CA VAL A 159 9.12 14.86 21.62
C VAL A 159 10.17 14.07 22.40
N THR A 160 9.86 12.81 22.65
CA THR A 160 10.78 11.78 23.12
C THR A 160 11.25 10.96 21.91
N VAL A 161 12.57 10.85 21.75
CA VAL A 161 13.17 10.18 20.60
C VAL A 161 13.64 8.79 20.99
N TYR A 162 13.18 7.78 20.26
CA TYR A 162 13.55 6.39 20.45
C TYR A 162 14.47 5.95 19.33
N VAL A 163 15.68 5.51 19.69
CA VAL A 163 16.67 4.96 18.76
C VAL A 163 16.94 3.48 19.05
N ASP A 164 17.59 2.77 18.13
CA ASP A 164 17.90 1.35 18.34
C ASP A 164 18.76 1.15 19.59
N SER A 165 18.42 0.14 20.41
CA SER A 165 19.18 -0.25 21.60
C SER A 165 20.67 -0.50 21.36
N GLU A 166 21.07 -0.93 20.15
CA GLU A 166 22.47 -1.11 19.79
C GLU A 166 23.26 0.21 19.80
N LEU A 167 22.59 1.36 19.60
CA LEU A 167 23.20 2.68 19.64
C LEU A 167 23.48 3.16 21.08
N LYS A 168 22.90 2.53 22.10
CA LYS A 168 23.03 2.95 23.51
C LYS A 168 24.47 3.03 23.99
N ASN A 169 25.27 2.01 23.66
CA ASN A 169 26.66 1.92 24.08
C ASN A 169 27.63 2.35 22.98
N SER A 170 27.13 2.90 21.87
CA SER A 170 27.97 3.29 20.73
C SER A 170 28.71 4.60 21.02
N LYS A 171 30.04 4.53 21.04
CA LYS A 171 30.91 5.73 21.12
C LYS A 171 30.72 6.68 19.94
N LYS A 172 30.24 6.18 18.80
CA LYS A 172 30.02 7.01 17.60
C LYS A 172 28.74 7.83 17.70
N PHE A 173 27.71 7.27 18.33
CA PHE A 173 26.45 7.96 18.55
C PHE A 173 26.52 8.91 19.75
N ALA A 174 27.22 8.48 20.81
CA ALA A 174 27.52 9.30 21.99
C ALA A 174 26.30 10.03 22.57
N ALA A 175 25.30 9.25 23.01
CA ALA A 175 24.03 9.81 23.49
C ALA A 175 24.16 10.79 24.68
N GLY A 176 25.20 10.64 25.50
CA GLY A 176 25.51 11.58 26.59
C GLY A 176 25.88 12.97 26.06
N GLU A 177 26.79 13.03 25.09
CA GLU A 177 27.22 14.28 24.44
C GLU A 177 26.03 14.99 23.77
N LEU A 178 25.17 14.23 23.09
CA LEU A 178 23.93 14.76 22.50
C LEU A 178 23.02 15.47 23.52
N CYS A 179 22.88 14.91 24.72
CA CYS A 179 22.03 15.49 25.76
C CYS A 179 22.62 16.79 26.31
N GLU A 180 23.95 16.86 26.44
CA GLU A 180 24.69 18.04 26.86
C GLU A 180 24.60 19.16 25.81
N ASP A 181 24.89 18.83 24.54
CA ASP A 181 24.88 19.75 23.40
C ASP A 181 23.49 20.38 23.19
N SER A 182 22.43 19.56 23.29
CA SER A 182 21.05 20.00 23.11
C SER A 182 20.43 20.70 24.32
N LYS A 183 21.18 20.87 25.43
CA LYS A 183 20.70 21.41 26.72
C LYS A 183 19.42 20.73 27.21
N CYS A 184 19.33 19.42 26.99
CA CYS A 184 18.17 18.63 27.39
C CYS A 184 18.08 18.57 28.93
N ARG A 185 16.93 18.99 29.49
CA ARG A 185 16.70 18.95 30.95
C ARG A 185 16.57 17.52 31.49
N GLU A 186 16.13 16.57 30.65
CA GLU A 186 15.95 15.15 30.95
C GLU A 186 16.43 14.30 29.76
N SER A 187 16.79 13.01 30.00
CA SER A 187 17.21 12.09 28.94
C SER A 187 16.03 11.68 28.04
N ARG A 188 15.64 12.56 27.11
CA ARG A 188 14.58 12.31 26.12
C ARG A 188 15.01 11.37 24.99
N ILE A 189 16.25 10.88 25.03
CA ILE A 189 16.73 9.79 24.18
C ILE A 189 16.45 8.48 24.90
N LYS A 190 15.55 7.69 24.34
CA LYS A 190 15.21 6.33 24.80
C LYS A 190 15.59 5.31 23.73
N TYR A 191 15.50 4.05 24.10
CA TYR A 191 15.94 2.94 23.26
C TYR A 191 14.81 1.95 23.05
N TRP A 192 14.61 1.52 21.80
CA TRP A 192 13.63 0.50 21.45
C TRP A 192 14.33 -0.84 21.17
N THR A 193 13.59 -1.92 21.41
CA THR A 193 13.94 -3.29 21.02
C THR A 193 12.76 -3.90 20.28
N LYS A 194 12.99 -5.01 19.56
CA LYS A 194 11.88 -5.73 18.89
C LYS A 194 10.83 -6.23 19.89
N ASP A 195 11.25 -6.62 21.09
CA ASP A 195 10.34 -7.10 22.12
C ASP A 195 9.54 -5.95 22.73
N PHE A 196 10.15 -4.77 22.94
CA PHE A 196 9.43 -3.57 23.36
C PHE A 196 8.27 -3.23 22.41
N ILE A 197 8.51 -3.28 21.10
CA ILE A 197 7.50 -3.01 20.07
C ILE A 197 6.36 -4.05 20.11
N ARG A 198 6.69 -5.33 20.35
CA ARG A 198 5.69 -6.40 20.44
C ARG A 198 4.80 -6.27 21.67
N GLU A 199 5.34 -5.76 22.77
CA GLU A 199 4.61 -5.58 24.04
C GLU A 199 3.77 -4.29 24.05
N HIS A 200 4.18 -3.26 23.31
CA HIS A 200 3.54 -1.95 23.29
C HIS A 200 2.95 -1.66 21.91
N ASP A 201 1.77 -2.20 21.65
CA ASP A 201 1.00 -1.87 20.44
C ASP A 201 0.52 -0.41 20.50
N VAL A 202 0.54 0.28 19.36
CA VAL A 202 0.12 1.69 19.23
C VAL A 202 0.84 2.65 20.22
N PHE A 203 2.16 2.50 20.35
CA PHE A 203 2.98 3.35 21.24
C PHE A 203 3.67 4.53 20.55
N PHE A 204 4.09 4.33 19.30
CA PHE A 204 4.83 5.34 18.54
C PHE A 204 3.87 6.13 17.66
N ASP A 205 4.07 7.44 17.58
CA ASP A 205 3.19 8.34 16.81
C ASP A 205 3.73 8.56 15.38
N LEU A 206 5.06 8.48 15.23
CA LEU A 206 5.76 8.65 13.96
C LEU A 206 7.01 7.76 13.93
N VAL A 207 7.26 7.13 12.79
CA VAL A 207 8.51 6.42 12.51
C VAL A 207 9.27 7.17 11.42
N VAL A 208 10.52 7.55 11.69
CA VAL A 208 11.43 8.12 10.71
C VAL A 208 12.50 7.09 10.35
N THR A 209 12.63 6.78 9.06
CA THR A 209 13.65 5.85 8.57
C THR A 209 14.76 6.59 7.84
N LEU A 210 16.02 6.30 8.17
CA LEU A 210 17.21 6.77 7.47
C LEU A 210 17.87 5.61 6.71
N GLY A 211 17.71 5.58 5.38
CA GLY A 211 18.26 4.50 4.56
C GLY A 211 17.65 4.40 3.17
N GLY A 212 17.50 3.17 2.67
CA GLY A 212 16.81 2.85 1.41
C GLY A 212 15.56 2.00 1.68
N ASP A 213 14.93 1.46 0.65
CA ASP A 213 13.67 0.68 0.80
C ASP A 213 13.78 -0.47 1.82
N GLY A 214 14.96 -1.08 1.98
CA GLY A 214 15.19 -2.14 2.95
C GLY A 214 15.00 -1.73 4.42
N THR A 215 15.16 -0.45 4.78
CA THR A 215 14.83 0.03 6.14
C THR A 215 13.33 0.13 6.34
N VAL A 216 12.57 0.51 5.31
CA VAL A 216 11.10 0.52 5.34
C VAL A 216 10.54 -0.90 5.47
N LEU A 217 11.09 -1.86 4.72
CA LEU A 217 10.73 -3.28 4.86
C LEU A 217 11.09 -3.82 6.26
N PHE A 218 12.17 -3.34 6.85
CA PHE A 218 12.50 -3.69 8.23
C PHE A 218 11.46 -3.15 9.22
N VAL A 219 10.98 -1.91 9.06
CA VAL A 219 9.85 -1.38 9.84
C VAL A 219 8.60 -2.26 9.67
N SER A 220 8.24 -2.64 8.44
CA SER A 220 7.11 -3.57 8.22
C SER A 220 7.30 -4.91 8.95
N SER A 221 8.53 -5.44 8.98
CA SER A 221 8.83 -6.72 9.64
C SER A 221 8.71 -6.68 11.17
N ILE A 222 9.00 -5.54 11.81
CA ILE A 222 8.92 -5.41 13.28
C ILE A 222 7.51 -5.00 13.75
N PHE A 223 6.75 -4.27 12.91
CA PHE A 223 5.35 -3.92 13.18
C PHE A 223 4.39 -4.85 12.42
N GLN A 224 4.07 -6.00 13.00
CA GLN A 224 3.17 -6.98 12.36
C GLN A 224 1.68 -6.62 12.49
N ARG A 225 1.30 -5.70 13.38
CA ARG A 225 -0.08 -5.18 13.56
C ARG A 225 -0.16 -3.71 13.14
N HIS A 226 -0.56 -2.82 14.05
CA HIS A 226 -0.64 -1.39 13.78
C HIS A 226 0.75 -0.82 13.52
N VAL A 227 0.86 -0.08 12.43
CA VAL A 227 2.09 0.59 12.02
C VAL A 227 1.85 2.09 12.15
N PRO A 228 2.69 2.83 12.89
CA PRO A 228 2.63 4.29 12.88
C PRO A 228 2.93 4.85 11.49
N PRO A 229 2.49 6.07 11.15
CA PRO A 229 2.92 6.76 9.94
C PRO A 229 4.44 6.71 9.78
N VAL A 230 4.89 6.30 8.59
CA VAL A 230 6.32 6.17 8.29
C VAL A 230 6.78 7.26 7.35
N MET A 231 7.75 8.05 7.79
CA MET A 231 8.46 9.05 6.99
C MET A 231 9.86 8.51 6.63
N SER A 232 10.16 8.42 5.34
CA SER A 232 11.34 7.71 4.87
C SER A 232 12.31 8.59 4.08
N PHE A 233 13.47 8.87 4.68
CA PHE A 233 14.56 9.61 4.05
C PHE A 233 15.52 8.68 3.31
N SER A 234 15.76 9.03 2.04
CA SER A 234 16.79 8.49 1.17
C SER A 234 18.14 9.18 1.44
N LEU A 235 19.21 8.41 1.29
CA LEU A 235 20.60 8.83 1.58
C LEU A 235 21.54 8.69 0.37
N GLY A 236 20.97 8.76 -0.84
CA GLY A 236 21.72 8.77 -2.09
C GLY A 236 21.35 7.68 -3.09
N SER A 237 20.82 6.53 -2.63
CA SER A 237 20.20 5.54 -3.53
C SER A 237 18.73 5.87 -3.72
N LEU A 238 18.28 5.97 -4.98
CA LEU A 238 16.86 6.11 -5.28
C LEU A 238 16.11 4.82 -4.92
N GLY A 239 15.07 4.94 -4.10
CA GLY A 239 14.17 3.86 -3.69
C GLY A 239 12.71 4.28 -3.83
N PHE A 240 11.80 3.34 -4.09
CA PHE A 240 10.38 3.62 -4.34
C PHE A 240 9.61 3.98 -3.06
N LEU A 241 10.17 3.62 -1.90
CA LEU A 241 9.59 3.88 -0.58
C LEU A 241 10.26 5.05 0.13
N THR A 242 11.51 5.37 -0.19
CA THR A 242 12.27 6.47 0.41
C THR A 242 12.14 7.75 -0.42
N ASN A 243 11.04 8.47 -0.25
CA ASN A 243 10.70 9.61 -1.10
C ASN A 243 11.22 10.96 -0.61
N PHE A 244 11.62 11.06 0.66
CA PHE A 244 12.25 12.26 1.20
C PHE A 244 13.76 12.22 0.97
N LYS A 245 14.37 13.38 0.78
CA LYS A 245 15.82 13.53 0.69
C LYS A 245 16.32 14.03 2.04
N PHE A 246 17.31 13.36 2.62
CA PHE A 246 17.77 13.73 3.96
C PHE A 246 18.31 15.15 4.01
N GLU A 247 18.87 15.69 2.93
CA GLU A 247 19.36 17.08 2.89
C GLU A 247 18.29 18.12 3.26
N HIS A 248 17.01 17.79 3.05
CA HIS A 248 15.86 18.68 3.32
C HIS A 248 15.13 18.34 4.63
N PHE A 249 15.70 17.50 5.51
CA PHE A 249 15.01 17.06 6.73
C PHE A 249 14.57 18.23 7.65
N ARG A 250 15.32 19.32 7.65
CA ARG A 250 15.05 20.53 8.45
C ARG A 250 13.82 21.30 7.97
N GLU A 251 13.42 21.11 6.72
CA GLU A 251 12.22 21.71 6.12
C GLU A 251 11.04 20.72 6.15
N ASP A 252 11.30 19.46 5.81
CA ASP A 252 10.28 18.44 5.68
C ASP A 252 9.70 18.00 7.04
N LEU A 253 10.54 17.88 8.08
CA LEU A 253 10.09 17.39 9.38
C LEU A 253 9.13 18.37 10.09
N PRO A 254 9.40 19.70 10.18
CA PRO A 254 8.42 20.66 10.71
C PRO A 254 7.13 20.71 9.92
N ARG A 255 7.21 20.57 8.58
CA ARG A 255 6.01 20.54 7.74
C ARG A 255 5.09 19.40 8.18
N ILE A 256 5.65 18.24 8.50
CA ILE A 256 4.90 17.05 8.90
C ILE A 256 4.41 17.14 10.35
N MET A 257 5.23 17.68 11.25
CA MET A 257 4.92 17.77 12.67
C MET A 257 3.88 18.87 12.99
N ASN A 258 3.81 19.93 12.18
CA ASN A 258 2.98 21.12 12.48
C ASN A 258 1.78 21.30 11.54
N HIS A 259 1.68 20.53 10.45
CA HIS A 259 0.59 20.68 9.48
C HIS A 259 -0.12 19.36 9.21
N LYS A 260 -1.34 19.45 8.68
CA LYS A 260 -2.08 18.29 8.22
C LYS A 260 -1.41 17.68 6.99
N ILE A 261 -0.98 16.44 7.12
CA ILE A 261 -0.32 15.68 6.05
C ILE A 261 -1.26 14.68 5.41
N LYS A 262 -1.01 14.38 4.14
CA LYS A 262 -1.67 13.24 3.48
C LYS A 262 -0.83 11.99 3.74
N THR A 263 -1.50 10.92 4.11
CA THR A 263 -0.88 9.61 4.32
C THR A 263 -1.36 8.65 3.24
N ASN A 264 -0.45 7.85 2.70
CA ASN A 264 -0.77 6.77 1.78
C ASN A 264 -0.83 5.46 2.57
N LEU A 265 -2.00 4.82 2.57
CA LEU A 265 -2.23 3.53 3.22
C LEU A 265 -1.84 2.42 2.24
N ARG A 266 -0.58 1.99 2.29
CA ARG A 266 -0.07 0.95 1.38
C ARG A 266 -0.59 -0.42 1.83
N LEU A 267 -1.14 -1.19 0.89
CA LEU A 267 -1.63 -2.56 1.12
C LEU A 267 -0.47 -3.46 1.60
N ARG A 268 -0.77 -4.35 2.56
CA ARG A 268 0.08 -5.48 2.95
C ARG A 268 -0.62 -6.80 2.63
N LEU A 269 0.15 -7.88 2.46
CA LEU A 269 -0.42 -9.23 2.42
C LEU A 269 -0.29 -9.89 3.78
N GLU A 270 -1.35 -10.57 4.21
CA GLU A 270 -1.29 -11.54 5.30
C GLU A 270 -1.04 -12.92 4.70
N CYS A 271 0.10 -13.51 5.06
CA CYS A 271 0.52 -14.82 4.59
C CYS A 271 0.58 -15.79 5.76
N THR A 272 -0.25 -16.83 5.73
CA THR A 272 -0.27 -17.85 6.78
C THR A 272 0.19 -19.20 6.21
N ILE A 273 1.20 -19.79 6.85
CA ILE A 273 1.77 -21.08 6.45
C ILE A 273 1.10 -22.20 7.23
N TYR A 274 0.72 -23.24 6.50
CA TYR A 274 0.11 -24.44 7.04
C TYR A 274 0.93 -25.68 6.69
N ARG A 275 1.29 -26.45 7.71
CA ARG A 275 1.97 -27.73 7.57
C ARG A 275 0.98 -28.87 7.57
N ARG A 276 1.08 -29.73 6.56
CA ARG A 276 0.27 -30.93 6.46
C ARG A 276 1.01 -32.09 7.11
N HIS A 277 0.43 -32.63 8.18
CA HIS A 277 0.94 -33.83 8.83
C HIS A 277 0.63 -35.08 8.01
N ARG A 278 1.34 -36.17 8.31
CA ARG A 278 1.04 -37.47 7.69
C ARG A 278 -0.37 -37.89 8.08
N PRO A 279 -1.15 -38.51 7.18
CA PRO A 279 -2.47 -39.00 7.52
C PRO A 279 -2.38 -40.04 8.63
N GLU A 280 -3.09 -39.82 9.73
CA GLU A 280 -3.25 -40.79 10.81
C GLU A 280 -4.58 -41.51 10.63
N VAL A 281 -4.64 -42.78 11.00
CA VAL A 281 -5.89 -43.53 10.97
C VAL A 281 -6.55 -43.34 12.33
N ASP A 282 -7.77 -42.82 12.33
CA ASP A 282 -8.59 -42.71 13.53
C ASP A 282 -8.85 -44.12 14.09
N PRO A 283 -8.43 -44.41 15.35
CA PRO A 283 -8.65 -45.70 15.99
C PRO A 283 -10.14 -46.09 16.08
N ASN A 284 -11.04 -45.10 16.13
CA ASN A 284 -12.47 -45.32 16.35
C ASN A 284 -13.25 -45.45 15.04
N THR A 285 -12.90 -44.67 14.01
CA THR A 285 -13.65 -44.62 12.75
C THR A 285 -12.95 -45.35 11.58
N GLY A 286 -11.67 -45.71 11.74
CA GLY A 286 -10.85 -46.29 10.67
C GLY A 286 -10.58 -45.34 9.50
N LYS A 287 -11.01 -44.08 9.59
CA LYS A 287 -10.82 -43.07 8.54
C LYS A 287 -9.43 -42.45 8.65
N LYS A 288 -8.84 -42.12 7.50
CA LYS A 288 -7.59 -41.33 7.45
C LYS A 288 -7.91 -39.88 7.74
N ILE A 289 -7.46 -39.38 8.88
CA ILE A 289 -7.52 -37.97 9.27
C ILE A 289 -6.21 -37.31 8.84
N CYS A 290 -6.32 -36.16 8.17
CA CYS A 290 -5.18 -35.34 7.83
C CYS A 290 -5.20 -34.09 8.70
N VAL A 291 -4.28 -34.02 9.67
CA VAL A 291 -4.12 -32.83 10.51
C VAL A 291 -3.31 -31.78 9.75
N VAL A 292 -3.77 -30.54 9.82
CA VAL A 292 -3.08 -29.37 9.27
C VAL A 292 -2.79 -28.41 10.42
N GLU A 293 -1.53 -28.04 10.58
CA GLU A 293 -1.05 -27.17 11.65
C GLU A 293 -0.71 -25.79 11.08
N LYS A 294 -1.17 -24.72 11.73
CA LYS A 294 -0.74 -23.35 11.43
C LYS A 294 0.65 -23.13 12.02
N LEU A 295 1.65 -22.87 11.18
CA LEU A 295 3.02 -22.64 11.64
C LEU A 295 3.26 -21.18 12.04
N SER A 296 2.95 -20.25 11.14
CA SER A 296 3.22 -18.82 11.34
C SER A 296 2.33 -17.98 10.43
N THR A 297 2.15 -16.71 10.81
CA THR A 297 1.51 -15.67 10.01
C THR A 297 2.48 -14.51 9.86
N HIS A 298 2.59 -13.97 8.65
CA HIS A 298 3.48 -12.87 8.31
C HIS A 298 2.69 -11.77 7.57
N HIS A 299 2.84 -10.54 8.01
CA HIS A 299 2.32 -9.36 7.32
C HIS A 299 3.47 -8.71 6.54
N ILE A 300 3.35 -8.68 5.22
CA ILE A 300 4.43 -8.29 4.31
C ILE A 300 4.01 -7.12 3.43
N LEU A 301 4.95 -6.25 3.10
CA LEU A 301 4.69 -5.02 2.34
C LEU A 301 4.85 -5.21 0.84
N ASN A 302 5.82 -5.99 0.40
CA ASN A 302 6.14 -6.17 -1.02
C ASN A 302 5.56 -7.47 -1.55
N GLU A 303 6.16 -8.61 -1.21
CA GLU A 303 5.75 -9.89 -1.81
C GLU A 303 6.09 -11.11 -0.97
N VAL A 304 5.29 -12.17 -1.18
CA VAL A 304 5.67 -13.54 -0.85
C VAL A 304 6.16 -14.22 -2.12
N THR A 305 7.38 -14.74 -2.04
CA THR A 305 8.00 -15.50 -3.14
C THR A 305 8.01 -16.96 -2.76
N ILE A 306 7.43 -17.83 -3.58
CA ILE A 306 7.48 -19.28 -3.41
C ILE A 306 8.31 -19.85 -4.55
N ASP A 307 9.53 -20.28 -4.27
CA ASP A 307 10.49 -20.76 -5.26
C ASP A 307 10.96 -22.20 -4.98
N ARG A 308 11.65 -22.81 -5.94
CA ARG A 308 12.20 -24.17 -5.82
C ARG A 308 13.39 -24.29 -4.85
N GLY A 309 13.89 -23.19 -4.32
CA GLY A 309 15.10 -23.12 -3.49
C GLY A 309 16.30 -23.76 -4.18
N PRO A 310 17.09 -24.60 -3.49
CA PRO A 310 18.28 -25.23 -4.06
C PRO A 310 17.96 -26.41 -5.00
N SER A 311 16.69 -26.82 -5.13
CA SER A 311 16.30 -27.98 -5.93
C SER A 311 16.61 -27.76 -7.41
N PRO A 312 17.17 -28.75 -8.14
CA PRO A 312 17.34 -28.67 -9.59
C PRO A 312 16.02 -28.90 -10.36
N PHE A 313 14.99 -29.43 -9.71
CA PHE A 313 13.67 -29.65 -10.33
C PHE A 313 12.79 -28.41 -10.20
N LEU A 314 11.98 -28.16 -11.24
CA LEU A 314 10.93 -27.13 -11.21
C LEU A 314 9.97 -27.36 -10.04
N SER A 315 9.54 -26.26 -9.43
CA SER A 315 8.47 -26.28 -8.43
C SER A 315 7.14 -26.67 -9.10
N MET A 316 6.29 -27.38 -8.37
CA MET A 316 4.93 -27.74 -8.81
C MET A 316 3.94 -27.23 -7.76
N LEU A 317 3.41 -26.04 -8.01
CA LEU A 317 2.56 -25.31 -7.07
C LEU A 317 1.12 -25.29 -7.56
N GLU A 318 0.20 -25.84 -6.77
CA GLU A 318 -1.24 -25.77 -7.01
C GLU A 318 -1.74 -24.41 -6.50
N LEU A 319 -2.25 -23.57 -7.41
CA LEU A 319 -2.81 -22.25 -7.09
C LEU A 319 -4.33 -22.34 -7.06
N TYR A 320 -4.92 -21.99 -5.92
CA TYR A 320 -6.36 -21.90 -5.72
C TYR A 320 -6.75 -20.46 -5.43
N GLY A 321 -7.90 -20.04 -5.96
CA GLY A 321 -8.58 -18.78 -5.61
C GLY A 321 -9.96 -19.11 -5.07
N ASP A 322 -10.28 -18.63 -3.86
CA ASP A 322 -11.55 -18.90 -3.16
C ASP A 322 -11.94 -20.39 -3.14
N GLY A 323 -10.94 -21.26 -2.97
CA GLY A 323 -11.10 -22.72 -2.92
C GLY A 323 -11.14 -23.43 -4.28
N SER A 324 -11.28 -22.71 -5.39
CA SER A 324 -11.26 -23.28 -6.75
C SER A 324 -9.85 -23.35 -7.30
N LEU A 325 -9.46 -24.50 -7.88
CA LEU A 325 -8.15 -24.64 -8.52
C LEU A 325 -8.10 -23.77 -9.78
N MET A 326 -7.19 -22.79 -9.79
CA MET A 326 -6.98 -21.92 -10.94
C MET A 326 -6.01 -22.55 -11.94
N THR A 327 -4.84 -22.97 -11.45
CA THR A 327 -3.80 -23.59 -12.27
C THR A 327 -2.78 -24.34 -11.42
N VAL A 328 -1.93 -25.13 -12.07
CA VAL A 328 -0.74 -25.73 -11.46
C VAL A 328 0.49 -25.08 -12.08
N ALA A 329 1.15 -24.21 -11.31
CA ALA A 329 2.36 -23.53 -11.71
C ALA A 329 3.54 -24.51 -11.72
N GLN A 330 4.06 -24.79 -12.93
CA GLN A 330 5.33 -25.48 -13.13
C GLN A 330 6.38 -24.45 -13.56
N ALA A 331 7.18 -24.00 -12.60
CA ALA A 331 8.04 -22.84 -12.75
C ALA A 331 9.22 -22.89 -11.77
N ASP A 332 10.18 -21.98 -11.88
CA ASP A 332 11.16 -21.77 -10.82
C ASP A 332 10.48 -21.29 -9.53
N GLY A 333 9.37 -20.57 -9.66
CA GLY A 333 8.52 -20.16 -8.55
C GLY A 333 7.31 -19.34 -8.96
N LEU A 334 6.63 -18.79 -7.96
CA LEU A 334 5.48 -17.90 -8.07
C LEU A 334 5.61 -16.78 -7.03
N ILE A 335 5.39 -15.55 -7.47
CA ILE A 335 5.38 -14.34 -6.63
C ILE A 335 3.93 -13.88 -6.48
N ALA A 336 3.50 -13.61 -5.25
CA ALA A 336 2.31 -12.82 -4.98
C ALA A 336 2.74 -11.51 -4.32
N ALA A 337 2.55 -10.41 -5.05
CA ALA A 337 3.01 -9.08 -4.67
C ALA A 337 1.84 -8.13 -4.43
N THR A 338 2.04 -7.19 -3.52
CA THR A 338 1.21 -5.99 -3.39
C THR A 338 1.49 -5.03 -4.55
N PRO A 339 0.70 -3.95 -4.69
CA PRO A 339 1.03 -2.86 -5.61
C PRO A 339 2.39 -2.23 -5.30
N THR A 340 2.75 -2.14 -4.03
CA THR A 340 4.06 -1.68 -3.56
C THR A 340 5.19 -2.61 -4.03
N GLY A 341 5.00 -3.93 -3.89
CA GLY A 341 5.96 -4.94 -4.36
C GLY A 341 6.02 -5.10 -5.89
N SER A 342 5.10 -4.47 -6.63
CA SER A 342 5.11 -4.52 -8.10
C SER A 342 6.37 -3.91 -8.71
N THR A 343 7.07 -3.04 -7.98
CA THR A 343 8.34 -2.41 -8.39
C THR A 343 9.58 -3.15 -7.88
N ALA A 344 9.40 -4.22 -7.10
CA ALA A 344 10.46 -5.00 -6.47
C ALA A 344 10.77 -6.28 -7.28
N TYR A 345 10.74 -7.46 -6.64
CA TYR A 345 11.12 -8.69 -7.33
C TYR A 345 10.12 -9.07 -8.44
N SER A 346 8.84 -8.74 -8.25
CA SER A 346 7.78 -8.93 -9.25
C SER A 346 8.11 -8.25 -10.58
N LEU A 347 8.64 -7.02 -10.57
CA LEU A 347 9.04 -6.29 -11.78
C LEU A 347 10.12 -7.05 -12.54
N SER A 348 11.12 -7.55 -11.80
CA SER A 348 12.27 -8.27 -12.36
C SER A 348 11.86 -9.61 -12.97
N ALA A 349 10.81 -10.25 -12.43
CA ALA A 349 10.22 -11.47 -12.98
C ALA A 349 9.27 -11.22 -14.17
N GLY A 350 9.11 -9.97 -14.61
CA GLY A 350 8.26 -9.59 -15.74
C GLY A 350 6.83 -9.20 -15.36
N GLY A 351 6.56 -8.95 -14.08
CA GLY A 351 5.31 -8.38 -13.59
C GLY A 351 5.11 -6.93 -14.06
N SER A 352 3.86 -6.45 -14.00
CA SER A 352 3.52 -5.07 -14.37
C SER A 352 3.69 -4.11 -13.19
N LEU A 353 4.03 -2.85 -13.48
CA LEU A 353 3.98 -1.76 -12.49
C LEU A 353 2.53 -1.49 -12.10
N VAL A 354 2.25 -1.47 -10.80
CA VAL A 354 0.91 -1.19 -10.25
C VAL A 354 1.01 0.03 -9.34
N CYS A 355 0.09 0.99 -9.51
CA CYS A 355 0.06 2.18 -8.67
C CYS A 355 -0.29 1.80 -7.21
N PRO A 356 0.40 2.35 -6.19
CA PRO A 356 0.14 2.02 -4.78
C PRO A 356 -1.29 2.25 -4.29
N THR A 357 -2.06 3.11 -4.97
CA THR A 357 -3.48 3.39 -4.65
C THR A 357 -4.45 2.34 -5.19
N VAL A 358 -3.99 1.39 -6.01
CA VAL A 358 -4.81 0.33 -6.57
C VAL A 358 -4.83 -0.85 -5.61
N ASN A 359 -5.99 -1.21 -5.10
CA ASN A 359 -6.15 -2.37 -4.23
C ASN A 359 -6.17 -3.68 -5.04
N ALA A 360 -5.03 -4.36 -5.14
CA ALA A 360 -4.89 -5.59 -5.91
C ALA A 360 -3.72 -6.46 -5.44
N ILE A 361 -3.76 -7.74 -5.81
CA ILE A 361 -2.67 -8.70 -5.65
C ILE A 361 -2.13 -9.04 -7.04
N ALA A 362 -0.85 -8.78 -7.28
CA ALA A 362 -0.18 -9.12 -8.53
C ALA A 362 0.48 -10.51 -8.41
N LEU A 363 0.03 -11.46 -9.24
CA LEU A 363 0.63 -12.78 -9.35
C LEU A 363 1.56 -12.85 -10.54
N THR A 364 2.82 -13.18 -10.29
CA THR A 364 3.88 -13.20 -11.30
C THR A 364 4.64 -14.53 -11.22
N PRO A 365 4.57 -15.40 -12.24
CA PRO A 365 5.37 -16.63 -12.27
C PRO A 365 6.85 -16.33 -12.55
N ILE A 366 7.76 -17.07 -11.92
CA ILE A 366 9.21 -16.96 -12.14
C ILE A 366 9.63 -18.05 -13.13
N CYS A 367 10.07 -17.65 -14.32
CA CYS A 367 10.55 -18.57 -15.37
C CYS A 367 9.61 -19.78 -15.59
N PRO A 368 8.32 -19.57 -15.91
CA PRO A 368 7.37 -20.68 -16.09
C PRO A 368 7.73 -21.54 -17.30
N HIS A 369 7.56 -22.86 -17.16
CA HIS A 369 7.74 -23.79 -18.29
C HIS A 369 6.67 -23.59 -19.38
N ALA A 370 5.48 -23.15 -18.99
CA ALA A 370 4.40 -22.84 -19.92
C ALA A 370 4.47 -21.37 -20.39
N LEU A 371 4.66 -21.16 -21.70
CA LEU A 371 4.73 -19.81 -22.31
C LEU A 371 3.44 -18.99 -22.18
N SER A 372 2.30 -19.65 -22.00
CA SER A 372 0.99 -19.02 -21.79
C SER A 372 0.77 -18.55 -20.35
N PHE A 373 1.63 -18.95 -19.40
CA PHE A 373 1.48 -18.55 -18.01
C PHE A 373 2.03 -17.13 -17.81
N ARG A 374 1.15 -16.15 -18.01
CA ARG A 374 1.45 -14.72 -17.90
C ARG A 374 1.10 -14.17 -16.52
N PRO A 375 1.75 -13.08 -16.08
CA PRO A 375 1.35 -12.36 -14.87
C PRO A 375 -0.13 -11.94 -14.92
N ILE A 376 -0.79 -11.95 -13.77
CA ILE A 376 -2.20 -11.56 -13.61
C ILE A 376 -2.37 -10.68 -12.38
N ILE A 377 -3.23 -9.67 -12.49
CA ILE A 377 -3.62 -8.81 -11.38
C ILE A 377 -5.00 -9.25 -10.90
N LEU A 378 -5.12 -9.57 -9.63
CA LEU A 378 -6.34 -10.06 -8.99
C LEU A 378 -6.86 -9.04 -7.96
N PRO A 379 -8.17 -9.00 -7.70
CA PRO A 379 -8.73 -8.13 -6.67
C PRO A 379 -8.20 -8.51 -5.28
N GLU A 380 -8.03 -7.52 -4.39
CA GLU A 380 -7.52 -7.77 -3.03
C GLU A 380 -8.41 -8.70 -2.17
N SER A 381 -9.70 -8.80 -2.52
CA SER A 381 -10.69 -9.59 -1.79
C SER A 381 -10.56 -11.10 -2.00
N ILE A 382 -9.78 -11.54 -2.98
CA ILE A 382 -9.60 -12.97 -3.27
C ILE A 382 -8.73 -13.63 -2.21
N ASN A 383 -9.11 -14.82 -1.77
CA ASN A 383 -8.27 -15.64 -0.90
C ASN A 383 -7.46 -16.62 -1.74
N LEU A 384 -6.16 -16.36 -1.86
CA LEU A 384 -5.26 -17.24 -2.60
C LEU A 384 -4.75 -18.33 -1.67
N LYS A 385 -4.61 -19.53 -2.22
CA LYS A 385 -3.94 -20.65 -1.56
C LYS A 385 -2.94 -21.26 -2.53
N VAL A 386 -1.66 -21.22 -2.17
CA VAL A 386 -0.58 -21.83 -2.94
C VAL A 386 -0.10 -23.05 -2.20
N LYS A 387 -0.29 -24.23 -2.80
CA LYS A 387 0.03 -25.52 -2.19
C LYS A 387 1.13 -26.22 -2.95
N VAL A 388 2.12 -26.76 -2.25
CA VAL A 388 3.11 -27.64 -2.89
C VAL A 388 2.43 -28.95 -3.26
N SER A 389 2.38 -29.29 -4.55
CA SER A 389 1.67 -30.48 -5.00
C SER A 389 2.25 -31.75 -4.37
N MET A 390 1.39 -32.72 -4.05
CA MET A 390 1.83 -34.05 -3.61
C MET A 390 2.65 -34.77 -4.69
N LYS A 391 2.49 -34.38 -5.96
CA LYS A 391 3.24 -34.90 -7.11
C LYS A 391 4.59 -34.20 -7.32
N SER A 392 4.88 -33.14 -6.56
CA SER A 392 6.15 -32.42 -6.67
C SER A 392 7.33 -33.37 -6.39
N ARG A 393 8.42 -33.21 -7.12
CA ARG A 393 9.65 -34.00 -6.91
C ARG A 393 10.41 -33.52 -5.67
N ALA A 394 10.43 -32.21 -5.45
CA ALA A 394 11.17 -31.52 -4.40
C ALA A 394 10.26 -30.61 -3.54
N PRO A 395 10.70 -30.22 -2.34
CA PRO A 395 10.06 -29.15 -1.57
C PRO A 395 10.17 -27.79 -2.28
N ALA A 396 9.44 -26.81 -1.77
CA ALA A 396 9.54 -25.41 -2.18
C ALA A 396 9.99 -24.56 -0.98
N TRP A 397 10.33 -23.30 -1.22
CA TRP A 397 10.77 -22.34 -0.22
C TRP A 397 9.94 -21.08 -0.35
N ALA A 398 9.39 -20.60 0.77
CA ALA A 398 8.69 -19.34 0.84
C ALA A 398 9.58 -18.28 1.48
N ALA A 399 9.64 -17.10 0.87
CA ALA A 399 10.32 -15.91 1.41
C ALA A 399 9.32 -14.75 1.53
N PHE A 400 9.45 -13.97 2.60
CA PHE A 400 8.56 -12.88 2.97
C PHE A 400 9.35 -11.56 2.91
N ASP A 401 9.01 -10.65 1.98
CA ASP A 401 9.79 -9.42 1.71
C ASP A 401 11.30 -9.68 1.51
N GLY A 402 11.64 -10.82 0.89
CA GLY A 402 13.01 -11.26 0.67
C GLY A 402 13.75 -11.80 1.90
N LYS A 403 13.06 -11.97 3.04
CA LYS A 403 13.60 -12.48 4.32
C LYS A 403 12.85 -13.74 4.79
N ASP A 404 13.31 -14.28 5.91
CA ASP A 404 12.64 -15.34 6.68
C ASP A 404 12.19 -16.54 5.82
N ARG A 405 13.16 -17.16 5.14
CA ARG A 405 12.92 -18.31 4.27
C ARG A 405 12.43 -19.52 5.06
N ILE A 406 11.26 -20.04 4.70
CA ILE A 406 10.65 -21.24 5.29
C ILE A 406 10.49 -22.31 4.23
N GLU A 407 10.96 -23.52 4.52
CA GLU A 407 10.78 -24.69 3.66
C GLU A 407 9.35 -25.22 3.74
N LEU A 408 8.72 -25.38 2.58
CA LEU A 408 7.39 -25.96 2.38
C LEU A 408 7.52 -27.40 1.88
N GLN A 409 7.02 -28.35 2.68
CA GLN A 409 7.00 -29.76 2.30
C GLN A 409 5.83 -30.07 1.36
N LYS A 410 5.82 -31.27 0.80
CA LYS A 410 4.74 -31.71 -0.10
C LYS A 410 3.41 -31.72 0.64
N GLY A 411 2.44 -31.00 0.11
CA GLY A 411 1.12 -30.83 0.71
C GLY A 411 0.99 -29.67 1.69
N ASP A 412 2.10 -29.04 2.09
CA ASP A 412 2.08 -27.77 2.82
C ASP A 412 1.54 -26.68 1.87
N PHE A 413 0.90 -25.67 2.46
CA PHE A 413 0.33 -24.57 1.70
C PHE A 413 0.42 -23.25 2.44
N ILE A 414 0.38 -22.16 1.66
CA ILE A 414 0.31 -20.80 2.15
C ILE A 414 -1.03 -20.22 1.72
N THR A 415 -1.75 -19.61 2.65
CA THR A 415 -2.89 -18.75 2.33
C THR A 415 -2.45 -17.30 2.29
N ILE A 416 -2.85 -16.57 1.26
CA ILE A 416 -2.45 -15.20 1.00
C ILE A 416 -3.73 -14.38 0.78
N CYS A 417 -3.90 -13.34 1.58
CA CYS A 417 -5.01 -12.39 1.48
C CYS A 417 -4.53 -10.98 1.79
N ALA A 418 -5.38 -9.97 1.51
CA ALA A 418 -5.15 -8.61 1.96
C ALA A 418 -5.08 -8.55 3.50
N SER A 419 -4.01 -7.96 4.03
CA SER A 419 -3.84 -7.74 5.46
C SER A 419 -4.82 -6.67 5.95
N PRO A 420 -5.45 -6.84 7.13
CA PRO A 420 -6.28 -5.78 7.72
C PRO A 420 -5.42 -4.58 8.17
N TYR A 421 -4.14 -4.82 8.44
CA TYR A 421 -3.21 -3.78 8.86
C TYR A 421 -2.45 -3.20 7.66
N ALA A 422 -2.85 -2.02 7.20
CA ALA A 422 -2.14 -1.27 6.17
C ALA A 422 -0.81 -0.69 6.68
N PHE A 423 0.05 -0.27 5.76
CA PHE A 423 1.33 0.39 6.07
C PHE A 423 1.23 1.89 5.71
N PRO A 424 0.97 2.77 6.69
CA PRO A 424 0.81 4.20 6.44
C PRO A 424 2.17 4.85 6.19
N THR A 425 2.23 5.63 5.13
CA THR A 425 3.45 6.31 4.69
C THR A 425 3.14 7.77 4.44
N VAL A 426 4.02 8.65 4.89
CA VAL A 426 3.84 10.09 4.67
C VAL A 426 4.14 10.40 3.21
N GLU A 427 3.19 11.06 2.53
CA GLU A 427 3.33 11.46 1.13
C GLU A 427 4.24 12.70 1.03
N ALA A 428 5.30 12.61 0.23
CA ALA A 428 6.20 13.76 0.01
C ALA A 428 5.61 14.75 -1.00
N SER A 429 4.92 14.24 -2.02
CA SER A 429 4.28 15.03 -3.09
C SER A 429 3.12 14.26 -3.72
N PRO A 430 2.08 14.92 -4.27
CA PRO A 430 0.96 14.23 -4.91
C PRO A 430 1.35 13.29 -6.06
N ASP A 431 2.40 13.64 -6.80
CA ASP A 431 2.90 12.88 -7.96
C ASP A 431 4.07 11.94 -7.60
N GLU A 432 4.21 11.58 -6.32
CA GLU A 432 5.33 10.79 -5.78
C GLU A 432 5.61 9.52 -6.61
N PHE A 433 4.58 8.75 -6.94
CA PHE A 433 4.75 7.48 -7.67
C PHE A 433 5.28 7.69 -9.09
N ILE A 434 4.71 8.63 -9.85
CA ILE A 434 5.12 8.92 -11.23
C ILE A 434 6.53 9.49 -11.25
N ASN A 435 6.83 10.41 -10.32
CA ASN A 435 8.17 10.96 -10.15
C ASN A 435 9.19 9.88 -9.78
N SER A 436 8.83 8.92 -8.91
CA SER A 436 9.71 7.81 -8.54
C SER A 436 9.97 6.86 -9.70
N ILE A 437 8.94 6.52 -10.50
CA ILE A 437 9.12 5.73 -11.73
C ILE A 437 10.04 6.45 -12.73
N SER A 438 9.80 7.73 -12.99
CA SER A 438 10.61 8.52 -13.93
C SER A 438 12.06 8.58 -13.48
N ARG A 439 12.30 8.85 -12.19
CA ARG A 439 13.66 8.95 -11.62
C ARG A 439 14.41 7.62 -11.57
N GLN A 440 13.74 6.50 -11.30
CA GLN A 440 14.39 5.20 -11.10
C GLN A 440 14.50 4.35 -12.36
N LEU A 441 13.46 4.36 -13.19
CA LEU A 441 13.39 3.53 -14.39
C LEU A 441 13.69 4.31 -15.67
N ASN A 442 13.93 5.63 -15.58
CA ASN A 442 13.98 6.52 -16.73
C ASN A 442 12.79 6.28 -17.67
N TRP A 443 11.61 6.10 -17.06
CA TRP A 443 10.46 5.53 -17.76
C TRP A 443 10.06 6.38 -18.96
N ASN A 444 10.17 5.79 -20.15
CA ASN A 444 9.90 6.42 -21.44
C ASN A 444 10.63 7.77 -21.65
N VAL A 445 11.78 7.98 -21.01
CA VAL A 445 12.66 9.10 -21.33
C VAL A 445 13.28 8.82 -22.70
N ARG A 446 12.87 9.61 -23.68
CA ARG A 446 13.40 9.55 -25.05
C ARG A 446 14.34 10.71 -25.26
N GLU A 447 15.48 10.44 -25.87
CA GLU A 447 16.24 11.52 -26.49
C GLU A 447 15.35 12.16 -27.56
N GLN A 448 15.04 13.45 -27.38
CA GLN A 448 14.37 14.19 -28.45
C GLN A 448 15.25 14.12 -29.68
N GLN A 449 14.67 13.70 -30.80
CA GLN A 449 15.38 13.65 -32.07
C GLN A 449 15.90 15.06 -32.37
N LYS A 450 17.22 15.24 -32.24
CA LYS A 450 17.85 16.53 -32.50
C LYS A 450 17.65 16.85 -33.97
N SER A 451 17.36 18.11 -34.26
CA SER A 451 17.30 18.57 -35.64
C SER A 451 18.66 18.32 -36.31
N PHE A 452 18.63 17.77 -37.53
CA PHE A 452 19.84 17.54 -38.33
C PHE A 452 20.48 18.84 -38.83
N THR A 453 19.94 20.01 -38.46
CA THR A 453 20.49 21.33 -38.80
C THR A 453 21.97 21.46 -38.49
N HIS A 454 22.44 20.90 -37.38
CA HIS A 454 23.86 20.92 -36.99
C HIS A 454 24.79 20.13 -37.94
N ILE A 455 24.25 19.23 -38.76
CA ILE A 455 24.98 18.44 -39.78
C ILE A 455 24.94 19.15 -41.15
N LEU A 456 23.98 20.05 -41.36
CA LEU A 456 23.85 20.78 -42.62
C LEU A 456 24.98 21.81 -42.77
N SER A 457 25.48 21.97 -44.00
CA SER A 457 26.34 23.11 -44.35
C SER A 457 25.58 24.43 -44.17
N GLN A 458 26.29 25.54 -43.96
CA GLN A 458 25.68 26.86 -43.71
C GLN A 458 24.63 27.24 -44.77
N LYS A 459 24.92 26.99 -46.06
CA LYS A 459 23.97 27.20 -47.17
C LYS A 459 22.70 26.36 -47.04
N ASN A 460 22.81 25.14 -46.55
CA ASN A 460 21.67 24.24 -46.36
C ASN A 460 20.91 24.52 -45.06
N GLN A 461 21.56 25.07 -44.03
CA GLN A 461 20.89 25.55 -42.81
C GLN A 461 19.94 26.71 -43.12
N GLU A 462 20.39 27.69 -43.90
CA GLU A 462 19.57 28.82 -44.34
C GLU A 462 18.38 28.37 -45.20
N LYS A 463 18.62 27.45 -46.15
CA LYS A 463 17.57 26.86 -46.97
C LYS A 463 16.56 26.06 -46.14
N TYR A 464 17.03 25.27 -45.17
CA TYR A 464 16.17 24.53 -44.25
C TYR A 464 15.32 25.46 -43.39
N ALA A 465 15.89 26.55 -42.86
CA ALA A 465 15.13 27.53 -42.07
C ALA A 465 14.02 28.20 -42.89
N HIS A 466 14.30 28.53 -44.15
CA HIS A 466 13.31 29.11 -45.06
C HIS A 466 12.17 28.13 -45.38
N GLU A 467 12.48 26.86 -45.67
CA GLU A 467 11.47 25.82 -45.93
C GLU A 467 10.67 25.45 -44.66
N ALA A 468 11.34 25.34 -43.50
CA ALA A 468 10.69 25.04 -42.23
C ALA A 468 9.68 26.12 -41.83
N ASN A 469 10.01 27.40 -42.05
CA ASN A 469 9.08 28.51 -41.82
C ASN A 469 7.89 28.48 -42.80
N LYS A 470 8.10 28.09 -44.05
CA LYS A 470 7.03 27.93 -45.04
C LYS A 470 6.05 26.82 -44.65
N VAL A 471 6.55 25.69 -44.15
CA VAL A 471 5.73 24.57 -43.65
C VAL A 471 5.01 24.96 -42.35
N ARG A 472 5.67 25.68 -41.44
CA ARG A 472 5.05 26.16 -40.18
C ARG A 472 3.93 27.17 -40.42
N ASN A 473 4.04 27.98 -41.48
CA ASN A 473 3.00 28.93 -41.91
C ASN A 473 1.87 28.27 -42.73
N GLN A 474 2.05 27.02 -43.17
CA GLN A 474 1.03 26.22 -43.87
C GLN A 474 0.33 25.21 -42.96
N ALA A 475 0.93 24.89 -41.81
CA ALA A 475 0.27 24.10 -40.77
C ALA A 475 -0.78 24.98 -40.08
N GLU A 476 -2.06 24.60 -40.16
CA GLU A 476 -3.10 25.24 -39.36
C GLU A 476 -2.72 25.23 -37.88
N PRO A 477 -2.99 26.30 -37.11
CA PRO A 477 -2.83 26.26 -35.67
C PRO A 477 -3.69 25.12 -35.12
N LEU A 478 -3.08 24.21 -34.35
CA LEU A 478 -3.84 23.31 -33.48
C LEU A 478 -4.49 24.15 -32.37
N GLU A 479 -5.60 24.80 -32.70
CA GLU A 479 -6.57 25.21 -31.68
C GLU A 479 -7.12 23.93 -31.03
N VAL A 480 -6.71 23.72 -29.79
CA VAL A 480 -7.59 23.28 -28.69
C VAL A 480 -8.60 22.18 -29.07
N ILE A 481 -8.15 20.91 -29.09
CA ILE A 481 -9.05 19.80 -28.69
C ILE A 481 -9.10 19.78 -27.15
N ARG A 482 -9.71 20.83 -26.61
CA ARG A 482 -10.32 20.88 -25.29
C ARG A 482 -11.71 21.40 -25.58
N ASP A 483 -12.71 20.69 -25.09
CA ASP A 483 -14.13 21.06 -25.18
C ASP A 483 -14.89 20.63 -26.45
N LYS A 484 -14.94 19.31 -26.68
CA LYS A 484 -16.05 18.64 -27.40
C LYS A 484 -16.91 17.73 -26.50
N TYR A 485 -16.79 17.87 -25.19
CA TYR A 485 -17.69 17.25 -24.19
C TYR A 485 -18.50 18.27 -23.37
N SER A 486 -18.52 19.54 -23.75
CA SER A 486 -19.29 20.60 -23.09
C SER A 486 -20.48 21.13 -23.91
N LEU A 487 -20.58 20.81 -25.20
CA LEU A 487 -21.66 21.31 -26.08
C LEU A 487 -22.92 20.42 -26.16
N GLU A 488 -23.13 19.55 -25.17
CA GLU A 488 -24.46 18.97 -24.90
C GLU A 488 -25.06 19.47 -23.56
N ALA A 489 -24.38 20.38 -22.84
CA ALA A 489 -24.84 20.91 -21.57
C ALA A 489 -25.47 22.32 -21.65
N ASP A 490 -25.24 23.06 -22.74
CA ASP A 490 -25.66 24.48 -22.85
C ASP A 490 -26.90 24.71 -23.74
N ALA A 491 -27.57 23.65 -24.20
CA ALA A 491 -28.88 23.76 -24.87
C ALA A 491 -30.07 23.91 -23.90
N ILE A 492 -29.81 24.13 -22.61
CA ILE A 492 -30.85 24.43 -21.61
C ILE A 492 -30.33 25.54 -20.69
N LYS A 493 -30.21 26.75 -21.22
CA LYS A 493 -30.21 28.01 -20.44
C LYS A 493 -30.33 29.25 -21.34
N GLU A 494 -31.18 29.18 -22.37
CA GLU A 494 -31.89 30.39 -22.81
C GLU A 494 -33.04 30.64 -21.85
N ASN A 495 -32.78 31.54 -20.89
CA ASN A 495 -33.72 32.48 -20.26
C ASN A 495 -33.22 32.80 -18.86
N ASN A 496 -32.40 33.84 -18.75
CA ASN A 496 -32.76 35.03 -17.98
C ASN A 496 -31.65 36.07 -18.11
N ASN A 497 -32.01 37.15 -18.78
CA ASN A 497 -31.31 38.43 -18.75
C ASN A 497 -31.25 38.96 -17.31
N GLY A 498 -30.12 39.56 -16.96
CA GLY A 498 -29.94 40.32 -15.73
C GLY A 498 -28.48 40.74 -15.61
N SER A 499 -28.18 41.93 -16.12
CA SER A 499 -26.92 42.66 -15.97
C SER A 499 -26.56 42.87 -14.50
N ASP A 500 -25.26 42.94 -14.20
CA ASP A 500 -24.60 44.18 -13.79
C ASP A 500 -23.10 43.92 -13.57
N ASP A 501 -22.32 44.91 -14.00
CA ASP A 501 -20.87 44.99 -14.02
C ASP A 501 -20.23 45.02 -12.62
N GLU A 502 -18.99 44.53 -12.49
CA GLU A 502 -17.85 45.34 -12.02
C GLU A 502 -16.52 44.57 -12.14
N SER A 503 -15.55 45.30 -12.69
CA SER A 503 -14.15 44.97 -12.98
C SER A 503 -13.26 44.99 -11.74
N ASP A 504 -12.14 44.24 -11.77
CA ASP A 504 -10.85 44.72 -11.27
C ASP A 504 -9.70 43.92 -11.90
N ASP A 505 -8.83 44.64 -12.60
CA ASP A 505 -7.53 44.24 -13.13
C ASP A 505 -6.48 44.24 -12.01
N GLU A 506 -5.57 43.26 -11.96
CA GLU A 506 -4.16 43.52 -11.60
C GLU A 506 -3.22 42.52 -12.29
N SER A 507 -2.25 43.09 -12.99
CA SER A 507 -1.22 42.44 -13.80
C SER A 507 0.16 42.61 -13.13
N GLU A 508 0.91 41.52 -12.92
CA GLU A 508 2.36 41.60 -12.69
C GLU A 508 3.14 40.49 -13.43
N ASN A 509 3.72 40.91 -14.55
CA ASN A 509 5.12 40.75 -14.98
C ASN A 509 5.97 39.60 -14.41
N CYS A 510 6.49 38.72 -15.27
CA CYS A 510 7.70 37.94 -14.97
C CYS A 510 8.63 37.92 -16.19
N GLU A 511 9.68 38.74 -16.10
CA GLU A 511 10.71 38.94 -17.12
C GLU A 511 11.80 37.86 -17.08
N ALA A 512 12.40 37.64 -18.24
CA ALA A 512 13.38 36.61 -18.57
C ALA A 512 14.72 36.72 -17.82
N CYS A 513 15.37 35.58 -17.58
CA CYS A 513 16.83 35.54 -17.42
C CYS A 513 17.49 34.34 -18.10
N LYS A 514 18.56 34.66 -18.81
CA LYS A 514 19.40 33.87 -19.71
C LYS A 514 20.30 32.91 -18.92
N LEU A 515 20.41 31.65 -19.33
CA LEU A 515 21.45 30.73 -18.86
C LEU A 515 22.50 30.50 -19.96
N LYS A 516 23.76 30.76 -19.60
CA LYS A 516 24.98 30.45 -20.37
C LYS A 516 25.27 28.93 -20.30
N PRO A 517 25.94 28.33 -21.30
CA PRO A 517 26.27 26.91 -21.28
C PRO A 517 27.54 26.63 -20.45
N SER A 518 27.42 25.78 -19.43
CA SER A 518 28.54 25.17 -18.72
C SER A 518 28.93 23.82 -19.33
N SER A 519 30.22 23.55 -19.35
CA SER A 519 30.94 22.39 -19.89
C SER A 519 30.39 21.01 -19.52
N VAL A 520 30.24 20.14 -20.53
CA VAL A 520 29.88 18.72 -20.43
C VAL A 520 31.10 17.87 -20.03
N PRO A 521 31.03 16.99 -19.01
CA PRO A 521 32.02 15.93 -18.80
C PRO A 521 31.72 14.70 -19.69
N LYS A 522 32.78 14.08 -20.23
CA LYS A 522 32.72 12.91 -21.13
C LYS A 522 32.14 11.66 -20.44
N PRO A 523 31.38 10.80 -21.14
CA PRO A 523 30.91 9.53 -20.59
C PRO A 523 32.01 8.46 -20.60
N SER A 524 32.17 7.77 -19.47
CA SER A 524 33.00 6.57 -19.31
C SER A 524 32.34 5.37 -19.98
N GLN A 525 33.06 4.69 -20.89
CA GLN A 525 32.64 3.43 -21.49
C GLN A 525 32.67 2.30 -20.44
N ALA A 526 31.49 1.77 -20.08
CA ALA A 526 31.38 0.46 -19.45
C ALA A 526 31.16 -0.59 -20.54
N ARG A 527 32.20 -1.40 -20.83
CA ARG A 527 32.07 -2.62 -21.64
C ARG A 527 31.50 -3.72 -20.76
N PHE A 528 30.32 -4.22 -21.09
CA PHE A 528 29.88 -5.55 -20.64
C PHE A 528 30.32 -6.56 -21.70
N SER A 529 31.23 -7.45 -21.33
CA SER A 529 31.55 -8.67 -22.07
C SER A 529 30.55 -9.76 -21.67
N VAL A 530 30.07 -10.47 -22.70
CA VAL A 530 29.07 -11.55 -22.73
C VAL A 530 29.38 -12.68 -21.75
#